data_AF-A0A7W6KMD0-F1
#
_entry.id   AF-A0A7W6KMD0-F1
#
_cell.length_a   1.000
_cell.length_b   1.000
_cell.length_c   1.000
_cell.angle_alpha   90.00
_cell.angle_beta   90.00
_cell.angle_gamma   90.00
#
_symmetry.space_group_name_H-M   'P 1'
#
loop_
_entity.id
_entity.type
_entity.pdbx_description
1 polymer ?
#
loop_
_entity_poly.entity_id
_entity_poly.type
_entity_poly.pdbx_seq_one_letter_code
_entity_poly.pdbx_strand_id
1 'polypeptide(L)'
;MQYRENSIGKFTGRNGYFLHVVPVAFVAFFVAFPVCAQTNSEVRDRMIQQSIASYSGSCPCPFNRASNGSRCGGRSAYSRPGGSAPYCFHGDISDEAVERYRQTYGLNNGSIAIAPDEIRKLQQALNAAGYKAGAEDGLMGPQTRRALMQWQRDGQPPLGHTGLDDTIERLLN
;
A
#
# COMPACT_ATOMS: atom_id res chain seq x y z
N MET A 1 -24.10 -12.83 -20.17
CA MET A 1 -22.79 -13.49 -20.35
C MET A 1 -22.16 -13.59 -18.98
N GLN A 2 -22.37 -14.73 -18.33
CA GLN A 2 -21.93 -15.02 -16.96
C GLN A 2 -20.42 -15.23 -16.93
N TYR A 3 -19.76 -14.52 -16.02
CA TYR A 3 -18.33 -14.68 -15.73
C TYR A 3 -18.13 -16.06 -15.10
N ARG A 4 -17.23 -16.87 -15.68
CA ARG A 4 -16.82 -18.16 -15.10
C ARG A 4 -16.04 -17.91 -13.82
N GLU A 5 -16.57 -18.40 -12.72
CA GLU A 5 -15.88 -18.54 -11.44
C GLU A 5 -14.78 -19.60 -11.58
N ASN A 6 -13.51 -19.18 -11.50
CA ASN A 6 -12.40 -20.13 -11.35
C ASN A 6 -12.29 -20.51 -9.88
N SER A 7 -12.70 -21.75 -9.62
CA SER A 7 -12.78 -22.41 -8.32
C SER A 7 -11.39 -22.65 -7.74
N ILE A 8 -11.06 -21.98 -6.63
CA ILE A 8 -9.95 -22.39 -5.76
C ILE A 8 -10.57 -23.28 -4.69
N GLY A 9 -10.07 -24.52 -4.62
CA GLY A 9 -10.71 -25.67 -4.00
C GLY A 9 -11.09 -25.52 -2.52
N LYS A 10 -12.22 -26.14 -2.18
CA LYS A 10 -12.69 -26.36 -0.81
C LYS A 10 -11.70 -27.28 -0.07
N PHE A 11 -10.98 -26.75 0.92
CA PHE A 11 -10.27 -27.56 1.91
C PHE A 11 -11.27 -28.01 2.98
N THR A 12 -11.98 -29.10 2.72
CA THR A 12 -12.71 -29.85 3.75
C THR A 12 -11.96 -31.15 4.00
N GLY A 13 -11.20 -31.19 5.09
CA GLY A 13 -10.58 -32.40 5.62
C GLY A 13 -10.63 -32.34 7.13
N ARG A 14 -11.66 -32.97 7.70
CA ARG A 14 -11.89 -33.13 9.14
C ARG A 14 -11.27 -34.46 9.59
N ASN A 15 -10.78 -34.48 10.83
CA ASN A 15 -10.55 -35.61 11.73
C ASN A 15 -9.11 -36.17 11.81
N GLY A 16 -8.59 -36.25 13.04
CA GLY A 16 -7.47 -37.13 13.38
C GLY A 16 -6.52 -36.56 14.43
N TYR A 17 -6.93 -36.62 15.69
CA TYR A 17 -6.10 -36.52 16.90
C TYR A 17 -4.84 -37.40 16.80
N PHE A 18 -3.65 -36.79 16.91
CA PHE A 18 -2.43 -37.50 17.30
C PHE A 18 -1.69 -36.66 18.34
N LEU A 19 -1.85 -37.06 19.59
CA LEU A 19 -1.23 -36.51 20.78
C LEU A 19 0.18 -37.10 20.86
N HIS A 20 1.13 -36.53 20.11
CA HIS A 20 2.54 -36.90 20.19
C HIS A 20 3.41 -35.64 20.28
N VAL A 21 3.97 -35.47 21.48
CA VAL A 21 5.16 -34.70 21.85
C VAL A 21 5.91 -34.13 20.64
N VAL A 22 5.77 -32.84 20.35
CA VAL A 22 6.59 -32.14 19.37
C VAL A 22 7.98 -32.01 19.98
N PRO A 23 9.01 -32.75 19.51
CA PRO A 23 10.35 -32.60 20.04
C PRO A 23 10.83 -31.20 19.66
N VAL A 24 11.52 -30.57 20.61
CA VAL A 24 12.13 -29.24 20.54
C VAL A 24 13.18 -29.21 19.42
N ALA A 25 12.72 -29.13 18.18
CA ALA A 25 13.54 -29.09 16.96
C ALA A 25 12.80 -28.46 15.77
N PHE A 26 11.73 -27.68 16.02
CA PHE A 26 11.18 -26.76 15.00
C PHE A 26 12.02 -25.47 14.98
N VAL A 27 13.33 -25.64 14.86
CA VAL A 27 14.28 -24.55 14.69
C VAL A 27 14.22 -24.11 13.22
N ALA A 28 13.90 -22.83 13.03
CA ALA A 28 14.19 -22.04 11.84
C ALA A 28 13.56 -22.50 10.50
N PHE A 29 12.24 -22.34 10.37
CA PHE A 29 11.66 -21.94 9.08
C PHE A 29 11.23 -20.47 9.13
N PHE A 30 12.16 -19.60 9.54
CA PHE A 30 12.12 -18.19 9.18
C PHE A 30 12.50 -18.11 7.70
N VAL A 31 11.56 -18.40 6.80
CA VAL A 31 11.73 -18.02 5.39
C VAL A 31 11.88 -16.50 5.36
N ALA A 32 13.10 -16.05 5.03
CA ALA A 32 13.36 -14.68 4.65
C ALA A 32 12.60 -14.42 3.36
N PHE A 33 11.35 -13.95 3.48
CA PHE A 33 10.63 -13.38 2.36
C PHE A 33 11.44 -12.18 1.87
N PRO A 34 11.94 -12.19 0.63
CA PRO A 34 12.62 -11.02 0.10
C PRO A 34 11.61 -9.87 0.10
N VAL A 35 11.81 -8.89 0.98
CA VAL A 35 11.17 -7.58 0.88
C VAL A 35 11.84 -6.89 -0.31
N CYS A 36 11.36 -7.20 -1.51
CA CYS A 36 11.73 -6.43 -2.69
C CYS A 36 11.10 -5.05 -2.53
N ALA A 37 11.94 -4.03 -2.40
CA ALA A 37 11.52 -2.64 -2.54
C ALA A 37 10.82 -2.47 -3.91
N GLN A 38 9.72 -1.71 -3.94
CA GLN A 38 8.90 -1.53 -5.14
C GLN A 38 9.74 -1.01 -6.31
N THR A 39 9.80 -1.78 -7.40
CA THR A 39 10.61 -1.43 -8.58
C THR A 39 10.07 -0.22 -9.32
N ASN A 40 10.88 0.48 -10.14
CA ASN A 40 10.40 1.62 -10.95
C ASN A 40 9.24 1.20 -11.87
N SER A 41 9.28 0.00 -12.44
CA SER A 41 8.17 -0.54 -13.25
C SER A 41 6.88 -0.66 -12.46
N GLU A 42 6.95 -1.15 -11.23
CA GLU A 42 5.78 -1.33 -10.38
C GLU A 42 5.20 0.02 -9.93
N VAL A 43 6.05 1.02 -9.69
CA VAL A 43 5.59 2.40 -9.46
C VAL A 43 4.88 2.95 -10.70
N ARG A 44 5.46 2.79 -11.89
CA ARG A 44 4.83 3.24 -13.15
C ARG A 44 3.49 2.54 -13.38
N ASP A 45 3.39 1.24 -13.11
CA ASP A 45 2.13 0.50 -13.19
C ASP A 45 1.06 1.10 -12.26
N ARG A 46 1.44 1.41 -11.02
CA ARG A 46 0.53 2.06 -10.06
C ARG A 46 0.07 3.44 -10.53
N MET A 47 0.97 4.25 -11.07
CA MET A 47 0.65 5.56 -11.64
C MET A 47 -0.32 5.46 -12.83
N ILE A 48 -0.08 4.51 -13.74
CA ILE A 48 -0.98 4.22 -14.88
C ILE A 48 -2.36 3.78 -14.38
N GLN A 49 -2.42 2.85 -13.42
CA GLN A 49 -3.67 2.37 -12.85
C GLN A 49 -4.47 3.50 -12.20
N GLN A 50 -3.83 4.37 -11.43
CA GLN A 50 -4.49 5.52 -10.81
C GLN A 50 -5.00 6.52 -11.85
N SER A 51 -4.23 6.79 -12.90
CA SER A 51 -4.66 7.65 -14.01
C SER A 51 -5.89 7.08 -14.73
N ILE A 52 -5.91 5.77 -14.99
CA ILE A 52 -7.05 5.08 -15.60
C ILE A 52 -8.26 5.08 -14.65
N ALA A 53 -8.07 4.78 -13.37
CA ALA A 53 -9.14 4.66 -12.39
C ALA A 53 -9.83 6.00 -12.07
N SER A 54 -9.07 7.11 -12.13
CA SER A 54 -9.59 8.47 -11.92
C SER A 54 -10.29 9.05 -13.16
N TYR A 55 -10.13 8.42 -14.32
CA TYR A 55 -10.74 8.90 -15.55
C TYR A 55 -12.23 8.57 -15.61
N SER A 56 -13.05 9.59 -15.87
CA SER A 56 -14.52 9.48 -15.82
C SER A 56 -15.17 8.80 -17.03
N GLY A 57 -14.42 8.54 -18.11
CA GLY A 57 -14.94 7.99 -19.36
C GLY A 57 -14.56 6.53 -19.62
N SER A 58 -15.22 5.91 -20.60
CA SER A 58 -15.01 4.48 -20.93
C SER A 58 -13.70 4.18 -21.68
N CYS A 59 -13.04 5.19 -22.26
CA CYS A 59 -11.87 5.01 -23.11
C CYS A 59 -10.71 5.95 -22.75
N PRO A 60 -10.08 5.79 -21.56
CA PRO A 60 -8.87 6.54 -21.22
C PRO A 60 -7.70 6.19 -22.15
N CYS A 61 -7.36 4.89 -22.27
CA CYS A 61 -6.20 4.43 -23.02
C CYS A 61 -6.54 3.53 -24.22
N PRO A 62 -5.63 3.38 -25.21
CA PRO A 62 -5.89 2.64 -26.44
C PRO A 62 -6.21 1.14 -26.21
N PHE A 63 -5.68 0.57 -25.13
CA PHE A 63 -5.88 -0.84 -24.77
C PHE A 63 -7.13 -1.10 -23.95
N ASN A 64 -7.78 -0.07 -23.38
CA ASN A 64 -9.05 -0.25 -22.68
C ASN A 64 -10.15 -0.73 -23.63
N ARG A 65 -11.25 -1.21 -23.05
CA ARG A 65 -12.44 -1.64 -23.78
C ARG A 65 -13.60 -0.70 -23.48
N ALA A 66 -14.36 -0.37 -24.52
CA ALA A 66 -15.63 0.32 -24.38
C ALA A 66 -16.68 -0.61 -23.75
N SER A 67 -17.81 -0.04 -23.31
CA SER A 67 -18.95 -0.78 -22.73
C SER A 67 -19.48 -1.91 -23.64
N ASN A 68 -19.35 -1.77 -24.96
CA ASN A 68 -19.70 -2.80 -25.94
C ASN A 68 -18.61 -3.87 -26.17
N GLY A 69 -17.54 -3.88 -25.37
CA GLY A 69 -16.43 -4.83 -25.43
C GLY A 69 -15.37 -4.53 -26.50
N SER A 70 -15.60 -3.57 -27.40
CA SER A 70 -14.63 -3.18 -28.43
C SER A 70 -13.40 -2.48 -27.84
N ARG A 71 -12.20 -2.70 -28.40
CA ARG A 71 -10.98 -1.99 -27.96
C ARG A 71 -11.08 -0.51 -28.31
N CYS A 72 -10.69 0.38 -27.39
CA CYS A 72 -10.77 1.82 -27.60
C CYS A 72 -9.89 2.28 -28.77
N GLY A 73 -8.64 1.82 -28.83
CA GLY A 73 -7.70 2.14 -29.90
C GLY A 73 -7.59 3.65 -30.11
N GLY A 74 -7.71 4.09 -31.37
CA GLY A 74 -7.74 5.51 -31.74
C GLY A 74 -8.93 6.31 -31.21
N ARG A 75 -9.90 5.68 -30.52
CA ARG A 75 -10.99 6.37 -29.84
C ARG A 75 -10.66 6.71 -28.37
N SER A 76 -9.48 6.34 -27.89
CA SER A 76 -9.04 6.68 -26.54
C SER A 76 -8.75 8.16 -26.38
N ALA A 77 -8.90 8.68 -25.16
CA ALA A 77 -8.51 10.05 -24.82
C ALA A 77 -7.03 10.31 -25.18
N TYR A 78 -6.15 9.34 -24.89
CA TYR A 78 -4.73 9.38 -25.22
C TYR A 78 -4.45 9.54 -26.73
N SER A 79 -5.20 8.86 -27.61
CA SER A 79 -4.92 8.87 -29.05
C SER A 79 -5.67 9.93 -29.85
N ARG A 80 -6.75 10.51 -29.32
CA ARG A 80 -7.60 11.43 -30.09
C ARG A 80 -7.05 12.86 -30.04
N PRO A 81 -7.15 13.64 -31.13
CA PRO A 81 -6.83 15.06 -31.10
C PRO A 81 -7.70 15.80 -30.07
N GLY A 82 -7.07 16.58 -29.18
CA GLY A 82 -7.76 17.36 -28.15
C GLY A 82 -8.34 16.56 -26.98
N GLY A 83 -8.00 15.27 -26.85
CA GLY A 83 -8.37 14.46 -25.69
C GLY A 83 -7.55 14.80 -24.44
N SER A 84 -8.02 14.39 -23.27
CA SER A 84 -7.19 14.32 -22.05
C SER A 84 -6.05 13.32 -22.28
N ALA A 85 -4.87 13.59 -21.70
CA ALA A 85 -3.71 12.71 -21.80
C ALA A 85 -3.46 11.94 -20.48
N PRO A 86 -4.25 10.90 -20.16
CA PRO A 86 -3.94 10.03 -19.02
C PRO A 86 -2.63 9.28 -19.28
N TYR A 87 -1.99 8.81 -18.20
CA TYR A 87 -0.85 7.90 -18.33
C TYR A 87 -1.36 6.54 -18.81
N CYS A 88 -0.80 6.06 -19.92
CA CYS A 88 -1.22 4.81 -20.54
C CYS A 88 -0.08 3.81 -20.67
N PHE A 89 1.15 4.30 -20.83
CA PHE A 89 2.34 3.47 -21.02
C PHE A 89 3.44 3.91 -20.07
N HIS A 90 4.38 2.99 -19.78
CA HIS A 90 5.53 3.28 -18.92
C HIS A 90 6.36 4.44 -19.48
N GLY A 91 6.48 4.54 -20.81
CA GLY A 91 7.23 5.61 -21.47
C GLY A 91 6.62 7.01 -21.28
N ASP A 92 5.34 7.12 -20.91
CA ASP A 92 4.70 8.40 -20.60
C ASP A 92 5.16 8.96 -19.23
N ILE A 93 5.88 8.17 -18.43
CA ILE A 93 6.25 8.46 -17.05
C ILE A 93 7.78 8.48 -16.93
N SER A 94 8.34 9.67 -16.69
CA SER A 94 9.77 9.85 -16.45
C SER A 94 10.21 9.28 -15.09
N ASP A 95 11.48 8.95 -14.96
CA ASP A 95 12.06 8.53 -13.67
C ASP A 95 11.94 9.62 -12.59
N GLU A 96 11.98 10.89 -12.97
CA GLU A 96 11.71 12.01 -12.07
C GLU A 96 10.25 12.02 -11.59
N ALA A 97 9.29 11.68 -12.46
CA ALA A 97 7.89 11.54 -12.04
C ALA A 97 7.70 10.36 -11.08
N VAL A 98 8.41 9.24 -11.31
CA VAL A 98 8.45 8.09 -10.39
C VAL A 98 9.03 8.49 -9.03
N GLU A 99 10.13 9.23 -9.00
CA GLU A 99 10.76 9.66 -7.75
C GLU A 99 9.85 10.61 -6.96
N ARG A 100 9.26 11.61 -7.62
CA ARG A 100 8.26 12.50 -7.00
C ARG A 100 7.06 11.73 -6.48
N TYR A 101 6.60 10.74 -7.22
CA TYR A 101 5.52 9.86 -6.79
C TYR A 101 5.92 9.11 -5.52
N ARG A 102 7.10 8.49 -5.48
CA ARG A 102 7.54 7.79 -4.28
C ARG A 102 7.71 8.72 -3.07
N GLN A 103 8.16 9.94 -3.25
CA GLN A 103 8.20 10.97 -2.19
C GLN A 103 6.80 11.30 -1.69
N THR A 104 5.88 11.50 -2.64
CA THR A 104 4.46 11.78 -2.38
C THR A 104 3.73 10.54 -1.84
N TYR A 105 4.33 9.35 -1.78
CA TYR A 105 3.68 8.16 -1.25
C TYR A 105 4.49 7.40 -0.20
N GLY A 106 5.60 7.97 0.28
CA GLY A 106 6.46 7.34 1.28
C GLY A 106 7.06 6.00 0.83
N LEU A 107 7.22 5.81 -0.49
CA LEU A 107 7.68 4.56 -1.11
C LEU A 107 9.21 4.51 -1.34
N ASN A 108 9.93 5.56 -0.93
CA ASN A 108 11.35 5.74 -1.22
C ASN A 108 12.31 4.92 -0.36
N ASN A 109 11.84 4.42 0.76
CA ASN A 109 12.61 3.56 1.65
C ASN A 109 11.74 2.37 2.01
N GLY A 110 12.35 1.24 2.37
CA GLY A 110 11.67 0.00 2.76
C GLY A 110 10.79 0.13 4.01
N SER A 111 9.73 0.92 3.94
CA SER A 111 8.70 1.17 4.96
C SER A 111 7.79 -0.04 5.20
N ILE A 112 8.17 -1.21 4.69
CA ILE A 112 7.65 -2.51 5.12
C ILE A 112 8.34 -2.98 6.43
N ALA A 113 9.41 -2.29 6.87
CA ALA A 113 9.93 -2.39 8.23
C ALA A 113 10.05 -0.98 8.83
N ILE A 114 8.98 -0.50 9.48
CA ILE A 114 9.10 0.65 10.37
C ILE A 114 10.15 0.27 11.42
N ALA A 115 11.28 0.98 11.46
CA ALA A 115 12.35 0.66 12.39
C ALA A 115 11.82 0.80 13.83
N PRO A 116 12.18 -0.11 14.76
CA PRO A 116 11.73 -0.02 16.14
C PRO A 116 11.99 1.35 16.78
N ASP A 117 13.09 2.01 16.41
CA ASP A 117 13.42 3.37 16.82
C ASP A 117 12.37 4.42 16.44
N GLU A 118 11.80 4.34 15.23
CA GLU A 118 10.76 5.27 14.80
C GLU A 118 9.44 5.00 15.53
N ILE A 119 9.12 3.74 15.77
CA ILE A 119 7.94 3.38 16.56
C ILE A 119 8.11 3.86 18.01
N ARG A 120 9.32 3.80 18.59
CA ARG A 120 9.58 4.35 19.93
C ARG A 120 9.33 5.84 19.99
N LYS A 121 9.84 6.59 19.02
CA LYS A 121 9.60 8.04 18.92
C LYS A 121 8.12 8.36 18.77
N LEU A 122 7.38 7.58 17.97
CA LEU A 122 5.93 7.73 17.89
C LEU A 122 5.23 7.45 19.23
N GLN A 123 5.57 6.35 19.89
CA GLN A 123 4.99 5.97 21.19
C GLN A 123 5.28 7.05 22.24
N GLN A 124 6.51 7.57 22.28
CA GLN A 124 6.92 8.70 23.11
C GLN A 124 6.05 9.92 22.86
N ALA A 125 5.91 10.30 21.60
CA ALA A 125 5.23 11.53 21.22
C ALA A 125 3.72 11.43 21.46
N LEU A 126 3.11 10.27 21.20
CA LEU A 126 1.71 10.00 21.55
C LEU A 126 1.48 10.02 23.07
N ASN A 127 2.37 9.41 23.86
CA ASN A 127 2.29 9.42 25.31
C ASN A 127 2.44 10.84 25.88
N ALA A 128 3.39 11.63 25.34
CA ALA A 128 3.61 13.02 25.72
C ALA A 128 2.40 13.92 25.39
N ALA A 129 1.73 13.65 24.27
CA ALA A 129 0.49 14.32 23.88
C ALA A 129 -0.76 13.83 24.66
N GLY A 130 -0.60 12.91 25.61
CA GLY A 130 -1.68 12.43 26.48
C GLY A 130 -2.45 11.22 25.96
N TYR A 131 -2.07 10.65 24.82
CA TYR A 131 -2.66 9.42 24.29
C TYR A 131 -1.99 8.19 24.91
N LYS A 132 -2.77 7.13 25.15
CA LYS A 132 -2.27 5.91 25.80
C LYS A 132 -1.66 4.95 24.79
N ALA A 133 -0.46 5.25 24.29
CA ALA A 133 0.22 4.45 23.27
C ALA A 133 0.92 3.20 23.80
N GLY A 134 1.04 3.05 25.11
CA GLY A 134 1.67 1.90 25.76
C GLY A 134 3.16 2.13 26.01
N ALA A 135 3.91 1.05 26.17
CA ALA A 135 5.36 1.11 26.36
C ALA A 135 6.06 1.60 25.07
N GLU A 136 7.15 2.35 25.24
CA GLU A 136 8.01 2.85 24.16
C GLU A 136 8.98 1.76 23.69
N ASP A 137 8.42 0.61 23.32
CA ASP A 137 9.15 -0.62 23.01
C ASP A 137 9.53 -0.74 21.52
N GLY A 138 9.05 0.17 20.68
CA GLY A 138 9.30 0.15 19.26
C GLY A 138 8.46 -0.88 18.50
N LEU A 139 7.41 -1.40 19.14
CA LEU A 139 6.49 -2.35 18.55
C LEU A 139 5.14 -1.68 18.30
N MET A 140 4.65 -1.74 17.06
CA MET A 140 3.34 -1.15 16.73
C MET A 140 2.21 -2.07 17.22
N GLY A 141 1.97 -2.01 18.53
CA GLY A 141 0.97 -2.81 19.23
C GLY A 141 -0.45 -2.23 19.17
N PRO A 142 -1.44 -2.95 19.72
CA PRO A 142 -2.84 -2.50 19.75
C PRO A 142 -3.05 -1.16 20.45
N GLN A 143 -2.28 -0.88 21.51
CA GLN A 143 -2.36 0.38 22.26
C GLN A 143 -1.87 1.56 21.40
N THR A 144 -0.69 1.43 20.80
CA THR A 144 -0.12 2.43 19.89
C THR A 144 -1.05 2.71 18.72
N ARG A 145 -1.64 1.67 18.12
CA ARG A 145 -2.61 1.83 17.03
C ARG A 145 -3.88 2.56 17.46
N ARG A 146 -4.39 2.30 18.67
CA ARG A 146 -5.57 3.00 19.22
C ARG A 146 -5.27 4.46 19.55
N ALA A 147 -4.11 4.74 20.15
CA ALA A 147 -3.64 6.08 20.46
C ALA A 147 -3.51 6.92 19.19
N LEU A 148 -2.90 6.36 18.14
CA LEU A 148 -2.78 7.00 16.84
C LEU A 148 -4.16 7.34 16.22
N MET A 149 -5.12 6.41 16.28
CA MET A 149 -6.49 6.65 15.80
C MET A 149 -7.26 7.69 16.64
N GLN A 150 -6.90 7.89 17.91
CA GLN A 150 -7.50 8.93 18.75
C GLN A 150 -6.90 10.28 18.40
N TRP A 151 -5.58 10.36 18.29
CA TRP A 151 -4.88 11.57 17.86
C TRP A 151 -5.34 12.07 16.48
N GLN A 152 -5.54 11.17 15.51
CA GLN A 152 -6.13 11.52 14.22
C GLN A 152 -7.57 12.06 14.32
N ARG A 153 -8.35 11.62 15.32
CA ARG A 153 -9.72 12.12 15.53
C ARG A 153 -9.77 13.51 16.13
N ASP A 154 -8.73 13.92 16.86
CA ASP A 154 -8.67 15.21 17.56
C ASP A 154 -8.27 16.38 16.63
N GLY A 155 -8.35 16.18 15.32
CA GLY A 155 -8.22 17.25 14.32
C GLY A 155 -6.98 17.16 13.44
N GLN A 156 -6.18 16.10 13.57
CA GLN A 156 -5.00 15.91 12.74
C GLN A 156 -5.36 15.25 11.40
N PRO A 157 -4.75 15.66 10.27
CA PRO A 157 -4.95 14.97 9.01
C PRO A 157 -4.65 13.46 9.17
N PRO A 158 -5.45 12.59 8.52
CA PRO A 158 -5.15 11.17 8.48
C PRO A 158 -3.73 10.97 7.94
N LEU A 159 -3.07 9.90 8.35
CA LEU A 159 -1.77 9.52 7.79
C LEU A 159 -1.95 9.37 6.27
N GLY A 160 -1.61 10.44 5.55
CA GLY A 160 -1.24 10.35 4.16
C GLY A 160 0.13 9.69 4.12
N HIS A 161 0.43 9.08 2.98
CA HIS A 161 1.65 9.20 2.19
C HIS A 161 2.95 9.87 2.76
N THR A 162 2.90 10.76 3.76
CA THR A 162 4.03 11.23 4.56
C THR A 162 4.30 10.18 5.65
N GLY A 163 5.56 9.83 5.88
CA GLY A 163 5.88 8.75 6.81
C GLY A 163 5.47 9.07 8.25
N LEU A 164 5.82 8.14 9.14
CA LEU A 164 5.82 8.38 10.58
C LEU A 164 6.69 9.58 11.00
N ASP A 165 7.56 10.08 10.12
CA ASP A 165 8.44 11.24 10.31
C ASP A 165 7.67 12.54 10.55
N ASP A 166 6.73 12.88 9.66
CA ASP A 166 5.87 14.07 9.75
C ASP A 166 4.94 14.01 10.99
N THR A 167 4.64 12.81 11.45
CA THR A 167 3.84 12.57 12.66
C THR A 167 4.63 12.90 13.92
N ILE A 168 5.90 12.48 13.96
CA ILE A 168 6.81 12.69 15.09
C ILE A 168 7.17 14.18 15.22
N GLU A 169 7.45 14.87 14.10
CA GLU A 169 7.77 16.31 14.14
C GLU A 169 6.60 17.16 14.66
N ARG A 170 5.36 16.81 14.31
CA ARG A 170 4.16 17.53 14.79
C ARG A 170 3.78 17.23 16.24
N LEU A 171 4.23 16.10 16.79
CA LEU A 171 3.96 15.74 18.19
C LEU A 171 5.04 16.26 19.15
N LEU A 172 6.22 16.63 18.64
CA LEU A 172 7.35 17.10 19.43
C LEU A 172 7.55 18.63 19.39
N ASN A 173 6.67 19.37 18.70
CA ASN A 173 6.73 20.82 18.52
C ASN A 173 5.35 21.44 18.80
#